data_AF-A0A2U2P9E4-F1
#
_entry.id   AF-A0A2U2P9E4-F1
#
_cell.length_a   1.000
_cell.length_b   1.000
_cell.length_c   1.000
_cell.angle_alpha   90.00
_cell.angle_beta   90.00
_cell.angle_gamma   90.00
#
_symmetry.space_group_name_H-M   'P 1'
#
loop_
_entity.id
_entity.type
_entity.pdbx_description
1 polymer ?
#
loop_
_entity_poly.entity_id
_entity_poly.type
_entity_poly.pdbx_seq_one_letter_code
_entity_poly.pdbx_strand_id
1 'polypeptide(L)'
;MYFYASTGRILSFKVGGGPFTSYCWGYDDLYPIAEVRNASVSEFYFADFEGNSGFDGYLEGDYIRSHTGLFSGRISNDGSGKKNSSSNTWLETKTLKTRTIRYSGWVFSTGPTAEIALLMRRAGETNSYSYVDTVILSAGQLNKWVLLQKEIEVPLDVSQVCIQLSNNSEGSVWFDDIRLYPANAQMSTYTYKPLVGVKSRTNDVGQTVYYEYDNYQRLRLIQDQNRKVLKEYQYRYK
;
A
#
# COMPACT_ATOMS: atom_id res chain seq x y z
N MET A 1 -7.19 25.93 1.33
CA MET A 1 -7.14 25.66 -0.13
C MET A 1 -7.52 24.21 -0.33
N TYR A 2 -8.44 23.91 -1.25
CA TYR A 2 -8.98 22.57 -1.50
C TYR A 2 -8.77 22.19 -2.97
N PHE A 3 -8.50 20.91 -3.21
CA PHE A 3 -8.37 20.28 -4.51
C PHE A 3 -9.35 19.12 -4.58
N TYR A 4 -10.06 18.99 -5.70
CA TYR A 4 -11.14 18.03 -5.86
C TYR A 4 -10.91 17.11 -7.07
N ALA A 5 -11.41 15.89 -6.97
CA ALA A 5 -11.56 14.98 -8.10
C ALA A 5 -12.67 15.47 -9.03
N SER A 6 -12.71 14.97 -10.27
CA SER A 6 -13.81 15.23 -11.21
C SER A 6 -15.17 14.78 -10.66
N THR A 7 -15.18 13.79 -9.75
CA THR A 7 -16.35 13.29 -9.02
C THR A 7 -16.78 14.19 -7.86
N GLY A 8 -16.11 15.33 -7.62
CA GLY A 8 -16.46 16.30 -6.58
C GLY A 8 -15.89 15.98 -5.19
N ARG A 9 -15.09 14.92 -5.04
CA ARG A 9 -14.49 14.49 -3.77
C ARG A 9 -13.22 15.27 -3.47
N ILE A 10 -12.93 15.51 -2.19
CA ILE A 10 -11.69 16.17 -1.79
C ILE A 10 -10.51 15.22 -2.05
N LEU A 11 -9.58 15.65 -2.88
CA LEU A 11 -8.30 14.98 -3.11
C LEU A 11 -7.22 15.47 -2.15
N SER A 12 -7.15 16.79 -1.94
CA SER A 12 -6.18 17.39 -1.04
C SER A 12 -6.69 18.70 -0.48
N PHE A 13 -6.31 19.03 0.75
CA PHE A 13 -6.57 20.34 1.31
C PHE A 13 -5.48 20.77 2.27
N LYS A 14 -5.38 22.08 2.50
CA LYS A 14 -4.59 22.66 3.58
C LYS A 14 -5.39 23.75 4.30
N VAL A 15 -5.22 23.81 5.61
CA VAL A 15 -5.76 24.87 6.47
C VAL A 15 -4.70 25.95 6.60
N GLY A 16 -4.99 27.17 6.15
CA GLY A 16 -4.02 28.28 6.12
C GLY A 16 -2.74 27.95 5.33
N GLY A 17 -1.59 28.29 5.91
CA GLY A 17 -0.25 27.95 5.39
C GLY A 17 0.27 26.58 5.84
N GLY A 18 -0.57 25.76 6.48
CA GLY A 18 -0.19 24.46 7.03
C GLY A 18 0.08 23.37 5.98
N PRO A 19 0.47 22.17 6.43
CA PRO A 19 0.73 21.03 5.57
C PRO A 19 -0.56 20.54 4.87
N PHE A 20 -0.37 19.78 3.79
CA PHE A 20 -1.47 19.13 3.08
C PHE A 20 -2.00 17.92 3.86
N THR A 21 -3.31 17.70 3.79
CA THR A 21 -3.96 16.41 4.03
C THR A 21 -4.57 15.97 2.71
N SER A 22 -4.24 14.76 2.29
CA SER A 22 -4.61 14.22 0.98
C SER A 22 -5.26 12.85 1.10
N TYR A 23 -6.05 12.48 0.11
CA TYR A 23 -6.81 11.23 0.08
C TYR A 23 -6.56 10.45 -1.20
N CYS A 24 -6.48 9.13 -1.06
CA CYS A 24 -6.69 8.18 -2.16
C CYS A 24 -8.10 7.60 -2.02
N TRP A 25 -8.83 7.51 -3.13
CA TRP A 25 -10.19 6.99 -3.16
C TRP A 25 -10.23 5.67 -3.93
N GLY A 26 -11.07 4.75 -3.46
CA GLY A 26 -11.27 3.44 -4.07
C GLY A 26 -12.74 3.04 -4.01
N TYR A 27 -13.06 1.83 -4.47
CA TYR A 27 -14.44 1.31 -4.60
C TYR A 27 -15.32 2.22 -5.48
N ASP A 28 -14.93 2.41 -6.75
CA ASP A 28 -15.58 3.35 -7.68
C ASP A 28 -15.65 4.78 -7.11
N ASP A 29 -14.49 5.20 -6.60
CA ASP A 29 -14.27 6.38 -5.78
C ASP A 29 -15.06 6.44 -4.47
N LEU A 30 -16.00 5.55 -4.15
CA LEU A 30 -16.97 5.69 -3.03
C LEU A 30 -16.35 5.93 -1.65
N TYR A 31 -15.18 5.36 -1.35
CA TYR A 31 -14.58 5.44 -0.02
C TYR A 31 -13.11 5.88 -0.06
N PRO A 32 -12.63 6.65 0.92
CA PRO A 32 -11.22 6.98 1.03
C PRO A 32 -10.46 5.75 1.52
N ILE A 33 -9.54 5.24 0.71
CA ILE A 33 -8.71 4.06 1.01
C ILE A 33 -7.36 4.45 1.64
N ALA A 34 -6.94 5.72 1.49
CA ALA A 34 -5.83 6.28 2.24
C ALA A 34 -6.10 7.75 2.63
N GLU A 35 -5.64 8.12 3.83
CA GLU A 35 -5.45 9.51 4.27
C GLU A 35 -3.95 9.74 4.49
N VAL A 36 -3.39 10.76 3.85
CA VAL A 36 -1.97 11.11 3.94
C VAL A 36 -1.81 12.54 4.44
N ARG A 37 -1.20 12.70 5.62
CA ARG A 37 -0.89 14.01 6.21
C ARG A 37 0.54 14.40 5.88
N ASN A 38 0.74 15.69 5.64
CA ASN A 38 2.00 16.30 5.21
C ASN A 38 2.50 15.91 3.80
N ALA A 39 1.63 15.41 2.93
CA ALA A 39 1.92 15.19 1.52
C ALA A 39 0.71 15.59 0.65
N SER A 40 0.97 16.14 -0.52
CA SER A 40 -0.02 16.34 -1.58
C SER A 40 -0.28 15.03 -2.36
N VAL A 41 -1.35 14.97 -3.15
CA VAL A 41 -1.72 13.78 -3.94
C VAL A 41 -0.70 13.35 -4.98
N SER A 42 0.23 14.22 -5.39
CA SER A 42 1.32 13.85 -6.31
C SER A 42 2.59 13.35 -5.61
N GLU A 43 2.63 13.41 -4.28
CA GLU A 43 3.83 13.07 -3.49
C GLU A 43 3.77 11.65 -2.90
N PHE A 44 2.66 10.91 -3.08
CA PHE A 44 2.56 9.54 -2.56
C PHE A 44 1.89 8.59 -3.54
N TYR A 45 2.09 7.30 -3.28
CA TYR A 45 1.43 6.20 -3.96
C TYR A 45 0.94 5.17 -2.92
N PHE A 46 -0.23 4.61 -3.18
CA PHE A 46 -0.82 3.56 -2.37
C PHE A 46 -1.56 2.56 -3.26
N ALA A 47 -1.35 1.26 -3.02
CA ALA A 47 -2.11 0.18 -3.65
C ALA A 47 -2.60 -0.80 -2.57
N ASP A 48 -3.91 -0.95 -2.45
CA ASP A 48 -4.61 -1.89 -1.55
C ASP A 48 -5.08 -3.17 -2.27
N PHE A 49 -4.96 -3.25 -3.59
CA PHE A 49 -5.41 -4.38 -4.42
C PHE A 49 -6.92 -4.69 -4.39
N GLU A 50 -7.74 -3.83 -3.78
CA GLU A 50 -9.19 -3.96 -3.75
C GLU A 50 -9.85 -3.53 -5.08
N GLY A 51 -9.05 -3.00 -6.00
CA GLY A 51 -9.42 -2.65 -7.38
C GLY A 51 -8.21 -2.69 -8.31
N ASN A 52 -8.27 -1.99 -9.44
CA ASN A 52 -7.12 -1.90 -10.34
C ASN A 52 -5.97 -1.16 -9.65
N SER A 53 -4.88 -1.88 -9.36
CA SER A 53 -3.72 -1.35 -8.64
C SER A 53 -2.64 -0.76 -9.53
N GLY A 54 -2.79 -0.83 -10.86
CA GLY A 54 -1.85 -0.16 -11.78
C GLY A 54 -0.43 -0.69 -11.70
N PHE A 55 -0.25 -2.01 -11.73
CA PHE A 55 1.04 -2.68 -11.87
C PHE A 55 1.17 -3.32 -13.25
N ASP A 56 2.40 -3.44 -13.75
CA ASP A 56 2.72 -4.09 -15.02
C ASP A 56 3.07 -5.58 -14.87
N GLY A 57 3.38 -6.24 -15.98
CA GLY A 57 4.07 -7.52 -15.97
C GLY A 57 3.27 -8.67 -15.35
N TYR A 58 3.84 -9.29 -14.31
CA TYR A 58 3.40 -10.59 -13.77
C TYR A 58 2.48 -10.50 -12.55
N LEU A 59 2.08 -9.30 -12.11
CA LEU A 59 1.23 -9.15 -10.94
C LEU A 59 -0.24 -9.24 -11.30
N GLU A 60 -0.96 -10.12 -10.59
CA GLU A 60 -2.38 -10.35 -10.75
C GLU A 60 -3.10 -10.17 -9.41
N GLY A 61 -4.37 -9.78 -9.43
CA GLY A 61 -5.20 -9.77 -8.22
C GLY A 61 -5.55 -11.20 -7.78
N ASP A 62 -5.45 -11.49 -6.48
CA ASP A 62 -5.75 -12.80 -5.89
C ASP A 62 -6.57 -12.62 -4.60
N TYR A 63 -7.58 -13.46 -4.40
CA TYR A 63 -8.48 -13.43 -3.23
C TYR A 63 -8.24 -14.58 -2.26
N ILE A 64 -7.23 -15.44 -2.52
CA ILE A 64 -6.95 -16.62 -1.68
C ILE A 64 -6.26 -16.16 -0.39
N ARG A 65 -5.41 -15.14 -0.49
CA ARG A 65 -4.71 -14.54 0.65
C ARG A 65 -4.71 -13.04 0.51
N SER A 66 -4.96 -12.36 1.62
CA SER A 66 -4.82 -10.92 1.75
C SER A 66 -4.44 -10.58 3.19
N HIS A 67 -3.74 -9.47 3.37
CA HIS A 67 -3.41 -8.94 4.69
C HIS A 67 -4.60 -8.10 5.16
N THR A 68 -5.02 -7.13 4.35
CA THR A 68 -6.25 -6.36 4.54
C THR A 68 -7.25 -6.63 3.43
N GLY A 69 -8.48 -6.14 3.58
CA GLY A 69 -9.43 -6.20 2.47
C GLY A 69 -9.82 -7.64 2.08
N LEU A 70 -10.05 -7.86 0.78
CA LEU A 70 -10.39 -9.15 0.18
C LEU A 70 -9.30 -9.63 -0.77
N PHE A 71 -8.59 -8.74 -1.44
CA PHE A 71 -7.64 -9.05 -2.49
C PHE A 71 -6.22 -8.67 -2.09
N SER A 72 -5.24 -9.28 -2.73
CA SER A 72 -3.84 -8.84 -2.72
C SER A 72 -3.23 -9.03 -4.11
N GLY A 73 -2.07 -8.44 -4.35
CA GLY A 73 -1.30 -8.65 -5.58
C GLY A 73 -0.46 -9.91 -5.49
N ARG A 74 -0.59 -10.84 -6.44
CA ARG A 74 0.17 -12.10 -6.48
C ARG A 74 1.10 -12.12 -7.69
N ILE A 75 2.35 -12.52 -7.46
CA ILE A 75 3.30 -12.88 -8.52
C ILE A 75 3.59 -14.38 -8.41
N SER A 76 3.11 -15.16 -9.39
CA SER A 76 3.37 -16.60 -9.50
C SER A 76 4.51 -16.89 -10.47
N ASN A 77 5.36 -17.82 -10.08
CA ASN A 77 6.55 -18.19 -10.81
C ASN A 77 6.70 -19.71 -10.91
N ASP A 78 6.92 -20.17 -12.13
CA ASP A 78 7.05 -21.56 -12.56
C ASP A 78 8.52 -21.94 -12.85
N GLY A 79 9.45 -20.99 -12.72
CA GLY A 79 10.88 -21.20 -12.93
C GLY A 79 11.74 -20.64 -11.80
N SER A 80 13.04 -20.89 -11.89
CA SER A 80 14.02 -20.42 -10.90
C SER A 80 14.44 -18.95 -11.08
N GLY A 81 14.08 -18.32 -12.20
CA GLY A 81 14.43 -16.93 -12.50
C GLY A 81 13.50 -15.93 -11.82
N LYS A 82 14.01 -14.74 -11.50
CA LYS A 82 13.24 -13.67 -10.85
C LYS A 82 12.13 -13.12 -11.79
N LYS A 83 10.91 -12.96 -11.27
CA LYS A 83 9.80 -12.25 -11.93
C LYS A 83 9.51 -10.94 -11.22
N ASN A 84 9.41 -9.85 -11.99
CA ASN A 84 9.22 -8.49 -11.50
C ASN A 84 7.92 -7.89 -12.02
N SER A 85 7.29 -7.06 -11.21
CA SER A 85 6.18 -6.20 -11.60
C SER A 85 6.38 -4.83 -10.99
N SER A 86 6.32 -3.80 -11.81
CA SER A 86 6.52 -2.40 -11.40
C SER A 86 5.19 -1.66 -11.42
N SER A 87 5.05 -0.68 -10.52
CA SER A 87 3.93 0.24 -10.59
C SER A 87 4.02 1.06 -11.88
N ASN A 88 2.87 1.30 -12.49
CA ASN A 88 2.73 2.22 -13.62
C ASN A 88 2.87 3.69 -13.18
N THR A 89 2.95 3.96 -11.87
CA THR A 89 3.08 5.31 -11.32
C THR A 89 4.51 5.62 -10.93
N TRP A 90 5.07 6.66 -11.55
CA TRP A 90 6.35 7.26 -11.18
C TRP A 90 6.10 8.59 -10.47
N LEU A 91 6.51 8.70 -9.21
CA LEU A 91 6.39 9.94 -8.44
C LEU A 91 7.53 10.89 -8.76
N GLU A 92 7.21 12.18 -8.92
CA GLU A 92 8.16 13.25 -9.21
C GLU A 92 8.88 13.72 -7.93
N THR A 93 10.20 13.56 -7.86
CA THR A 93 10.97 13.93 -6.66
C THR A 93 11.04 15.43 -6.44
N LYS A 94 10.94 16.24 -7.51
CA LYS A 94 10.91 17.71 -7.43
C LYS A 94 9.73 18.25 -6.61
N THR A 95 8.68 17.45 -6.45
CA THR A 95 7.48 17.85 -5.69
C THR A 95 7.61 17.53 -4.21
N LEU A 96 8.53 16.62 -3.84
CA LEU A 96 8.70 16.15 -2.47
C LEU A 96 9.29 17.25 -1.59
N LYS A 97 8.66 17.49 -0.44
CA LYS A 97 9.18 18.42 0.58
C LYS A 97 10.45 17.94 1.28
N THR A 98 10.77 16.65 1.18
CA THR A 98 11.98 16.03 1.71
C THR A 98 12.50 15.02 0.71
N ARG A 99 13.81 14.79 0.68
CA ARG A 99 14.43 13.73 -0.10
C ARG A 99 14.38 12.38 0.61
N THR A 100 14.07 12.35 1.90
CA THR A 100 13.86 11.08 2.61
C THR A 100 12.47 10.55 2.32
N ILE A 101 12.39 9.37 1.72
CA ILE A 101 11.11 8.70 1.44
C ILE A 101 11.04 7.37 2.17
N ARG A 102 9.83 6.97 2.52
CA ARG A 102 9.51 5.65 3.05
C ARG A 102 8.77 4.86 2.00
N TYR A 103 9.17 3.61 1.82
CA TYR A 103 8.41 2.63 1.05
C TYR A 103 8.20 1.37 1.88
N SER A 104 7.03 0.76 1.72
CA SER A 104 6.64 -0.41 2.51
C SER A 104 5.58 -1.25 1.83
N GLY A 105 5.39 -2.47 2.32
CA GLY A 105 4.28 -3.34 1.94
C GLY A 105 4.25 -4.60 2.79
N TRP A 106 3.07 -5.20 2.91
CA TRP A 106 2.90 -6.53 3.47
C TRP A 106 3.24 -7.57 2.43
N VAL A 107 4.07 -8.55 2.82
CA VAL A 107 4.49 -9.62 1.92
C VAL A 107 4.25 -10.98 2.59
N PHE A 108 3.66 -11.90 1.85
CA PHE A 108 3.50 -13.30 2.22
C PHE A 108 4.11 -14.17 1.12
N SER A 109 4.91 -15.16 1.49
CA SER A 109 5.43 -16.15 0.55
C SER A 109 5.33 -17.55 1.13
N THR A 110 5.05 -18.53 0.28
CA THR A 110 5.01 -19.96 0.65
C THR A 110 6.34 -20.68 0.45
N GLY A 111 7.37 -19.99 -0.05
CA GLY A 111 8.62 -20.65 -0.46
C GLY A 111 9.71 -19.67 -0.92
N PRO A 112 9.49 -18.95 -2.04
CA PRO A 112 10.51 -18.05 -2.59
C PRO A 112 10.79 -16.86 -1.68
N THR A 113 12.02 -16.31 -1.75
CA THR A 113 12.27 -14.95 -1.25
C THR A 113 11.58 -13.94 -2.15
N ALA A 114 11.34 -12.76 -1.61
CA ALA A 114 10.62 -11.70 -2.31
C ALA A 114 11.23 -10.34 -2.02
N GLU A 115 10.95 -9.37 -2.88
CA GLU A 115 11.52 -8.03 -2.76
C GLU A 115 10.47 -6.96 -2.98
N ILE A 116 10.58 -5.89 -2.21
CA ILE A 116 10.06 -4.58 -2.58
C ILE A 116 11.27 -3.71 -2.89
N ALA A 117 11.33 -3.24 -4.13
CA ALA A 117 12.38 -2.37 -4.63
C ALA A 117 11.82 -0.98 -4.94
N LEU A 118 12.62 0.02 -4.66
CA LEU A 118 12.42 1.39 -5.08
C LEU A 118 13.32 1.66 -6.29
N LEU A 119 12.71 1.72 -7.47
CA LEU A 119 13.38 2.11 -8.70
C LEU A 119 13.50 3.62 -8.75
N MET A 120 14.66 4.12 -9.17
CA MET A 120 15.00 5.55 -9.14
C MET A 120 15.66 5.94 -10.45
N ARG A 121 15.06 6.89 -11.16
CA ARG A 121 15.56 7.35 -12.46
C ARG A 121 15.91 8.83 -12.47
N ARG A 122 16.92 9.17 -13.26
CA ARG A 122 17.38 10.53 -13.55
C ARG A 122 16.48 11.18 -14.59
N ALA A 123 16.59 12.50 -14.68
CA ALA A 123 15.90 13.26 -15.72
C ALA A 123 16.35 12.79 -17.12
N GLY A 124 15.39 12.53 -18.00
CA GLY A 124 15.62 12.07 -19.37
C GLY A 124 15.63 10.56 -19.57
N GLU A 125 15.67 9.76 -18.50
CA GLU A 125 15.55 8.29 -18.61
C GLU A 125 14.11 7.87 -18.94
N THR A 126 13.96 7.08 -20.00
CA THR A 126 12.68 6.54 -20.46
C THR A 126 12.88 5.04 -20.65
N ASN A 127 12.38 4.20 -19.72
CA ASN A 127 12.60 2.74 -19.65
C ASN A 127 13.96 2.29 -19.07
N SER A 128 14.69 3.17 -18.41
CA SER A 128 15.83 2.81 -17.57
C SER A 128 15.72 3.46 -16.20
N TYR A 129 16.48 2.93 -15.25
CA TYR A 129 16.70 3.50 -13.93
C TYR A 129 18.18 3.40 -13.60
N SER A 130 18.73 4.46 -13.02
CA SER A 130 20.13 4.52 -12.62
C SER A 130 20.38 3.98 -11.21
N TYR A 131 19.34 3.90 -10.37
CA TYR A 131 19.45 3.46 -8.98
C TYR A 131 18.31 2.51 -8.59
N VAL A 132 18.62 1.58 -7.68
CA VAL A 132 17.65 0.66 -7.06
C VAL A 132 18.01 0.53 -5.59
N ASP A 133 17.00 0.61 -4.73
CA ASP A 133 17.12 0.24 -3.32
C ASP A 133 16.08 -0.82 -2.96
N THR A 134 16.46 -1.83 -2.17
CA THR A 134 15.61 -3.02 -1.95
C THR A 134 15.49 -3.36 -0.47
N VAL A 135 14.30 -3.86 -0.09
CA VAL A 135 14.06 -4.61 1.14
C VAL A 135 13.56 -6.02 0.79
N ILE A 136 14.04 -7.03 1.51
CA ILE A 136 13.90 -8.44 1.14
C ILE A 136 13.12 -9.22 2.20
N LEU A 137 12.17 -10.04 1.77
CA LEU A 137 11.61 -11.13 2.58
C LEU A 137 12.58 -12.33 2.54
N SER A 138 13.21 -12.61 3.68
CA SER A 138 14.16 -13.71 3.80
C SER A 138 13.49 -15.08 3.98
N ALA A 139 14.23 -16.16 3.72
CA ALA A 139 13.74 -17.53 3.88
C ALA A 139 13.28 -17.88 5.31
N GLY A 140 13.75 -17.16 6.33
CA GLY A 140 13.31 -17.34 7.73
C GLY A 140 11.95 -16.69 8.05
N GLN A 141 11.31 -16.04 7.07
CA GLN A 141 10.12 -15.22 7.25
C GLN A 141 8.89 -15.71 6.45
N LEU A 142 8.95 -16.91 5.89
CA LEU A 142 7.92 -17.51 5.05
C LEU A 142 6.66 -17.92 5.84
N ASN A 143 5.57 -18.15 5.12
CA ASN A 143 4.27 -18.63 5.62
C ASN A 143 3.60 -17.72 6.67
N LYS A 144 3.96 -16.45 6.69
CA LYS A 144 3.32 -15.39 7.47
C LYS A 144 3.39 -14.07 6.71
N TRP A 145 2.47 -13.17 7.03
CA TRP A 145 2.55 -11.80 6.56
C TRP A 145 3.67 -11.07 7.29
N VAL A 146 4.54 -10.41 6.54
CA VAL A 146 5.65 -9.61 7.08
C VAL A 146 5.62 -8.23 6.45
N LEU A 147 5.66 -7.20 7.29
CA LEU A 147 5.84 -5.83 6.84
C LEU A 147 7.29 -5.66 6.44
N LEU A 148 7.53 -5.46 5.14
CA LEU A 148 8.80 -4.95 4.66
C LEU A 148 8.70 -3.43 4.56
N GLN A 149 9.68 -2.72 5.11
CA GLN A 149 9.74 -1.27 5.02
C GLN A 149 11.17 -0.78 5.05
N LYS A 150 11.42 0.36 4.41
CA LYS A 150 12.69 1.06 4.50
C LYS A 150 12.49 2.56 4.28
N GLU A 151 13.38 3.35 4.87
CA GLU A 151 13.53 4.77 4.59
C GLU A 151 14.89 4.99 3.93
N ILE A 152 14.92 5.81 2.88
CA ILE A 152 16.16 6.21 2.22
C ILE A 152 16.14 7.68 1.85
N GLU A 153 17.33 8.27 1.77
CA GLU A 153 17.52 9.56 1.14
C GLU A 153 17.71 9.38 -0.38
N VAL A 154 16.80 9.96 -1.16
CA VAL A 154 16.85 9.91 -2.63
C VAL A 154 17.98 10.80 -3.14
N PRO A 155 18.91 10.28 -3.97
CA PRO A 155 20.01 11.06 -4.54
C PRO A 155 19.54 12.34 -5.26
N LEU A 156 20.38 13.38 -5.25
CA LEU A 156 20.00 14.70 -5.74
C LEU A 156 19.62 14.74 -7.23
N ASP A 157 20.25 13.88 -8.03
CA ASP A 157 20.08 13.75 -9.47
C ASP A 157 18.91 12.85 -9.90
N VAL A 158 18.26 12.15 -8.96
CA VAL A 158 17.05 11.36 -9.22
C VAL A 158 15.84 12.29 -9.35
N SER A 159 15.14 12.18 -10.47
CA SER A 159 13.94 12.98 -10.78
C SER A 159 12.65 12.25 -10.48
N GLN A 160 12.63 10.91 -10.55
CA GLN A 160 11.43 10.11 -10.37
C GLN A 160 11.69 8.79 -9.66
N VAL A 161 10.71 8.32 -8.91
CA VAL A 161 10.76 7.06 -8.15
C VAL A 161 9.52 6.19 -8.37
N CYS A 162 9.67 4.86 -8.33
CA CYS A 162 8.60 3.88 -8.53
C CYS A 162 8.83 2.61 -7.69
N ILE A 163 7.76 1.91 -7.33
CA ILE A 163 7.83 0.60 -6.66
C ILE A 163 7.91 -0.54 -7.67
N GLN A 164 8.80 -1.49 -7.42
CA GLN A 164 8.82 -2.80 -8.06
C GLN A 164 8.69 -3.91 -7.01
N LEU A 165 7.88 -4.91 -7.32
CA LEU A 165 7.64 -6.10 -6.52
C LEU A 165 8.23 -7.30 -7.25
N SER A 166 8.86 -8.21 -6.51
CA SER A 166 9.56 -9.34 -7.11
C SER A 166 9.31 -10.65 -6.40
N ASN A 167 9.15 -11.71 -7.20
CA ASN A 167 9.24 -13.10 -6.76
C ASN A 167 10.56 -13.68 -7.29
N ASN A 168 11.44 -14.14 -6.40
CA ASN A 168 12.81 -14.47 -6.75
C ASN A 168 13.02 -15.91 -7.26
N SER A 169 12.05 -16.80 -7.11
CA SER A 169 12.17 -18.20 -7.57
C SER A 169 10.79 -18.85 -7.75
N GLU A 170 10.77 -20.16 -7.99
CA GLU A 170 9.54 -20.94 -8.15
C GLU A 170 8.63 -20.79 -6.92
N GLY A 171 7.32 -20.66 -7.15
CA GLY A 171 6.30 -20.49 -6.13
C GLY A 171 5.51 -19.20 -6.31
N SER A 172 4.72 -18.84 -5.28
CA SER A 172 3.89 -17.64 -5.30
C SER A 172 4.22 -16.72 -4.13
N VAL A 173 4.19 -15.42 -4.40
CA VAL A 173 4.33 -14.35 -3.42
C VAL A 173 3.12 -13.43 -3.54
N TRP A 174 2.56 -13.04 -2.40
CA TRP A 174 1.47 -12.09 -2.28
C TRP A 174 1.98 -10.80 -1.63
N PHE A 175 1.50 -9.67 -2.14
CA PHE A 175 1.85 -8.32 -1.76
C PHE A 175 0.58 -7.55 -1.46
N ASP A 176 0.56 -6.80 -0.37
CA ASP A 176 -0.61 -6.05 0.05
C ASP A 176 -0.22 -4.72 0.71
N ASP A 177 -1.14 -3.75 0.71
CA ASP A 177 -0.97 -2.40 1.25
C ASP A 177 0.38 -1.75 0.86
N ILE A 178 0.70 -1.68 -0.44
CA ILE A 178 1.97 -1.08 -0.91
C ILE A 178 1.91 0.44 -0.73
N ARG A 179 2.92 1.01 -0.07
CA ARG A 179 3.02 2.44 0.24
C ARG A 179 4.34 3.01 -0.26
N LEU A 180 4.28 4.24 -0.77
CA LEU A 180 5.44 5.07 -1.08
C LEU A 180 5.10 6.54 -0.80
N TYR A 181 5.81 7.18 0.13
CA TYR A 181 5.50 8.56 0.54
C TYR A 181 6.71 9.24 1.23
N PRO A 182 6.72 10.57 1.38
CA PRO A 182 7.79 11.28 2.12
C PRO A 182 7.89 10.78 3.56
N ALA A 183 9.10 10.58 4.10
CA ALA A 183 9.27 10.01 5.44
C ALA A 183 8.71 10.89 6.57
N ASN A 184 8.52 12.19 6.32
CA ASN A 184 7.88 13.12 7.27
C ASN A 184 6.35 13.22 7.10
N ALA A 185 5.75 12.40 6.23
CA ALA A 185 4.31 12.27 6.08
C ALA A 185 3.77 11.08 6.89
N GLN A 186 2.46 11.10 7.15
CA GLN A 186 1.77 10.03 7.88
C GLN A 186 0.64 9.48 7.02
N MET A 187 0.69 8.19 6.71
CA MET A 187 -0.32 7.52 5.88
C MET A 187 -1.14 6.54 6.71
N SER A 188 -2.45 6.77 6.81
CA SER A 188 -3.41 5.78 7.33
C SER A 188 -4.21 5.19 6.18
N THR A 189 -4.45 3.87 6.18
CA THR A 189 -5.16 3.17 5.11
C THR A 189 -6.39 2.43 5.64
N TYR A 190 -7.35 2.20 4.76
CA TYR A 190 -8.67 1.68 5.11
C TYR A 190 -9.18 0.76 3.99
N THR A 191 -9.75 -0.38 4.38
CA THR A 191 -10.58 -1.19 3.48
C THR A 191 -11.99 -1.28 4.02
N TYR A 192 -12.95 -1.57 3.14
CA TYR A 192 -14.37 -1.45 3.47
C TYR A 192 -15.14 -2.72 3.14
N LYS A 193 -16.21 -2.95 3.90
CA LYS A 193 -17.36 -3.72 3.45
C LYS A 193 -18.38 -2.70 2.94
N PRO A 194 -18.61 -2.60 1.61
CA PRO A 194 -19.51 -1.59 1.05
C PRO A 194 -20.87 -1.59 1.75
N LEU A 195 -21.42 -0.40 1.99
CA LEU A 195 -22.70 -0.16 2.69
C LEU A 195 -22.75 -0.57 4.17
N VAL A 196 -21.66 -1.15 4.71
CA VAL A 196 -21.60 -1.60 6.11
C VAL A 196 -20.63 -0.75 6.92
N GLY A 197 -19.38 -0.65 6.49
CA GLY A 197 -18.37 0.11 7.21
C GLY A 197 -16.93 -0.33 6.94
N VAL A 198 -16.00 0.23 7.70
CA VAL A 198 -14.56 -0.10 7.64
C VAL A 198 -14.37 -1.57 8.03
N LYS A 199 -13.64 -2.33 7.21
CA LYS A 199 -13.26 -3.73 7.45
C LYS A 199 -11.87 -3.84 8.07
N SER A 200 -10.97 -2.94 7.71
CA SER A 200 -9.67 -2.82 8.36
C SER A 200 -9.16 -1.38 8.31
N ARG A 201 -8.33 -1.03 9.29
CA ARG A 201 -7.60 0.23 9.33
C ARG A 201 -6.15 -0.05 9.68
N THR A 202 -5.23 0.50 8.90
CA THR A 202 -3.79 0.41 9.17
C THR A 202 -3.23 1.81 9.43
N ASN A 203 -2.53 1.99 10.54
CA ASN A 203 -1.94 3.30 10.90
C ASN A 203 -0.62 3.58 10.14
N ASP A 204 0.01 4.71 10.46
CA ASP A 204 1.24 5.22 9.84
C ASP A 204 2.48 4.36 10.11
N VAL A 205 2.47 3.57 11.19
CA VAL A 205 3.54 2.61 11.53
C VAL A 205 3.24 1.18 11.05
N GLY A 206 2.18 0.98 10.25
CA GLY A 206 1.85 -0.31 9.64
C GLY A 206 1.10 -1.28 10.56
N GLN A 207 0.60 -0.85 11.71
CA GLN A 207 -0.24 -1.69 12.57
C GLN A 207 -1.69 -1.68 12.11
N THR A 208 -2.26 -2.87 11.95
CA THR A 208 -3.62 -3.05 11.44
C THR A 208 -4.59 -3.46 12.54
N VAL A 209 -5.78 -2.86 12.51
CA VAL A 209 -6.96 -3.29 13.28
C VAL A 209 -8.02 -3.77 12.31
N TYR A 210 -8.63 -4.92 12.61
CA TYR A 210 -9.71 -5.50 11.81
C TYR A 210 -11.05 -5.34 12.49
N TYR A 211 -12.09 -5.13 11.69
CA TYR A 211 -13.47 -4.97 12.12
C TYR A 211 -14.31 -6.02 11.42
N GLU A 212 -14.97 -6.86 12.20
CA GLU A 212 -15.89 -7.86 11.69
C GLU A 212 -17.32 -7.49 12.07
N TYR A 213 -18.25 -7.73 11.14
CA TYR A 213 -19.67 -7.44 11.30
C TYR A 213 -20.47 -8.73 11.32
N ASP A 214 -21.55 -8.76 12.09
CA ASP A 214 -22.51 -9.88 12.06
C ASP A 214 -23.35 -9.89 10.77
N ASN A 215 -24.22 -10.89 10.64
CA ASN A 215 -25.11 -11.04 9.48
C ASN A 215 -26.12 -9.89 9.34
N TYR A 216 -26.31 -9.09 10.38
CA TYR A 216 -27.17 -7.90 10.40
C TYR A 216 -26.37 -6.61 10.19
N GLN A 217 -25.12 -6.70 9.72
CA GLN A 217 -24.26 -5.56 9.40
C GLN A 217 -23.87 -4.72 10.63
N ARG A 218 -23.94 -5.27 11.85
CA ARG A 218 -23.52 -4.59 13.08
C ARG A 218 -22.11 -5.03 13.48
N LEU A 219 -21.31 -4.09 14.01
CA LEU A 219 -19.95 -4.39 14.47
C LEU A 219 -19.97 -5.49 15.54
N ARG A 220 -19.30 -6.61 15.28
CA ARG A 220 -19.22 -7.78 16.16
C ARG A 220 -17.87 -7.88 16.85
N LEU A 221 -16.78 -7.84 16.10
CA LEU A 221 -15.41 -7.98 16.62
C LEU A 221 -14.53 -6.80 16.20
N ILE A 222 -13.63 -6.41 17.09
CA ILE A 222 -12.44 -5.61 16.79
C ILE A 222 -11.25 -6.49 17.13
N GLN A 223 -10.34 -6.69 16.19
CA GLN A 223 -9.16 -7.54 16.36
C GLN A 223 -7.87 -6.77 16.07
N ASP A 224 -6.79 -7.16 16.73
CA ASP A 224 -5.45 -6.69 16.41
C ASP A 224 -4.91 -7.33 15.12
N GLN A 225 -3.69 -6.93 14.76
CA GLN A 225 -2.95 -7.41 13.60
C GLN A 225 -2.78 -8.94 13.54
N ASN A 226 -2.73 -9.61 14.69
CA ASN A 226 -2.58 -11.05 14.80
C ASN A 226 -3.93 -11.77 14.88
N ARG A 227 -5.03 -11.08 14.56
CA ARG A 227 -6.41 -11.57 14.68
C ARG A 227 -6.83 -11.90 16.12
N LYS A 228 -6.12 -11.39 17.13
CA LYS A 228 -6.54 -11.51 18.52
C LYS A 228 -7.69 -10.53 18.77
N VAL A 229 -8.75 -10.99 19.42
CA VAL A 229 -9.91 -10.17 19.76
C VAL A 229 -9.50 -9.12 20.81
N LEU A 230 -9.66 -7.84 20.45
CA LEU A 230 -9.53 -6.69 21.33
C LEU A 230 -10.87 -6.34 21.98
N LYS A 231 -11.97 -6.49 21.21
CA LYS A 231 -13.33 -6.23 21.68
C LYS A 231 -14.34 -7.10 20.94
N GLU A 232 -15.36 -7.56 21.67
CA GLU A 232 -16.51 -8.29 21.14
C GLU A 232 -17.80 -7.61 21.60
N TYR A 233 -18.79 -7.52 20.70
CA TYR A 233 -20.12 -7.01 20.98
C TYR A 233 -21.15 -8.12 20.79
N GLN A 234 -21.99 -8.30 21.81
CA GLN A 234 -23.11 -9.24 21.77
C GLN A 234 -24.43 -8.47 21.80
N TYR A 235 -25.25 -8.68 20.78
CA TYR A 235 -26.56 -8.04 20.66
C TYR A 235 -27.64 -9.05 20.99
N ARG A 236 -28.41 -8.80 22.07
CA ARG A 236 -29.59 -9.60 22.42
C ARG A 236 -30.84 -8.91 21.87
N TYR A 237 -31.71 -9.70 21.24
CA TYR A 237 -33.06 -9.28 20.89
C TYR A 237 -33.92 -9.27 22.14
N LYS A 238 -34.78 -8.25 22.28
CA LYS A 238 -35.90 -8.24 23.23
C LYS A 238 -37.18 -8.52 22.46
#